data_AF-A0A8J6YRE1-F1
#
_entry.id   AF-A0A8J6YRE1-F1
#
_cell.length_a   1.000
_cell.length_b   1.000
_cell.length_c   1.000
_cell.angle_alpha   90.00
_cell.angle_beta   90.00
_cell.angle_gamma   90.00
#
_symmetry.space_group_name_H-M   'P 1'
#
loop_
_entity.id
_entity.type
_entity.pdbx_description
1 polymer ?
#
loop_
_entity_poly.entity_id
_entity_poly.type
_entity_poly.pdbx_seq_one_letter_code
_entity_poly.pdbx_strand_id
1 'polypeptide(L)' 'MENQARLPQTTPPVFLYDTTLRDGAQSAGIHFTLQDKLRILKLLDSFGVHYIEGGWPGANPKDEAFFQEAKNVKL' A
#
# COMPACT_ATOMS: atom_id res chain seq x y z
N MET A 1 -44.62 -16.72 -21.64
CA MET A 1 -44.00 -16.34 -20.35
C MET A 1 -42.57 -16.81 -20.42
N GLU A 2 -41.65 -15.94 -20.86
CA GLU A 2 -40.23 -16.30 -20.99
C GLU A 2 -39.53 -16.13 -19.64
N ASN A 3 -38.96 -17.22 -19.15
CA ASN A 3 -38.10 -17.24 -17.97
C ASN A 3 -36.77 -16.59 -18.35
N GLN A 4 -36.59 -15.32 -18.01
CA GLN A 4 -35.28 -14.68 -18.10
C GLN A 4 -34.38 -15.23 -17.00
N ALA A 5 -33.53 -16.19 -17.34
CA ALA A 5 -32.48 -16.67 -16.46
C ALA A 5 -31.55 -15.49 -16.12
N ARG A 6 -31.58 -15.03 -14.86
CA ARG A 6 -30.63 -14.04 -14.35
C ARG A 6 -29.24 -14.66 -14.38
N LEU A 7 -28.36 -14.15 -15.24
CA LEU A 7 -26.94 -14.47 -15.18
C LEU A 7 -26.39 -14.11 -13.79
N PRO A 8 -25.50 -14.93 -13.19
CA PRO A 8 -24.89 -14.62 -11.91
C PRO A 8 -24.16 -13.28 -12.02
N GLN A 9 -24.60 -12.31 -11.24
CA GLN A 9 -23.93 -11.01 -11.11
C GLN A 9 -22.68 -11.25 -10.28
N THR A 10 -21.52 -11.42 -10.92
CA THR A 10 -20.26 -11.46 -10.19
C THR A 10 -19.90 -10.03 -9.76
N THR A 11 -19.59 -9.84 -8.48
CA THR A 11 -19.08 -8.56 -8.01
C THR A 11 -17.70 -8.35 -8.63
N PRO A 12 -17.42 -7.19 -9.25
CA PRO A 12 -16.09 -6.91 -9.77
C PRO A 12 -15.05 -6.96 -8.63
N PRO A 13 -13.79 -7.35 -8.93
CA PRO A 13 -12.73 -7.40 -7.92
C PRO A 13 -12.48 -6.00 -7.33
N VAL A 14 -12.27 -5.96 -6.01
CA VAL A 14 -11.92 -4.74 -5.26
C VAL A 14 -10.46 -4.82 -4.87
N PHE A 15 -9.70 -3.76 -5.16
CA PHE A 15 -8.30 -3.64 -4.79
C PHE A 15 -8.12 -2.54 -3.74
N LEU A 16 -7.23 -2.78 -2.78
CA LEU A 16 -6.87 -1.82 -1.74
C LEU A 16 -5.59 -1.07 -2.16
N TYR A 17 -5.66 0.25 -2.14
CA TYR A 17 -4.54 1.16 -2.32
C TYR A 17 -4.35 1.95 -1.03
N ASP A 18 -3.20 1.77 -0.37
CA ASP A 18 -2.90 2.38 0.93
C ASP A 18 -1.81 3.45 0.80
N THR A 19 -2.04 4.61 1.44
CA THR A 19 -1.14 5.78 1.38
C THR A 19 -0.46 6.09 2.72
N THR A 20 -0.47 5.18 3.68
CA THR A 20 0.08 5.38 5.03
C THR A 20 1.54 5.83 5.00
N LEU A 21 2.36 5.23 4.13
CA LEU A 21 3.80 5.50 4.04
C LEU A 21 4.14 6.81 3.29
N ARG A 22 3.17 7.42 2.60
CA ARG A 22 3.31 8.71 1.89
C ARG A 22 2.49 9.80 2.55
N ASP A 23 1.17 9.78 2.41
CA ASP A 23 0.28 10.84 2.93
C ASP A 23 0.20 10.79 4.45
N GLY A 24 0.08 9.58 5.02
CA GLY A 24 0.10 9.39 6.47
C GLY A 24 1.38 9.93 7.10
N ALA A 25 2.52 9.73 6.43
CA ALA A 25 3.82 10.22 6.86
C ALA A 25 3.98 11.75 6.79
N GLN A 26 3.13 12.47 6.04
CA GLN A 26 3.15 13.94 5.96
C GLN A 26 2.33 14.62 7.07
N SER A 27 1.61 13.84 7.87
CA SER A 27 0.82 14.37 8.99
C SER A 27 1.71 14.99 10.06
N ALA A 28 1.26 16.10 10.64
CA ALA A 28 2.00 16.83 11.67
C ALA A 28 2.33 15.91 12.87
N GLY A 29 3.59 15.90 13.29
CA GLY A 29 4.08 15.06 14.39
C GLY A 29 4.39 13.61 14.02
N ILE A 30 4.18 13.20 12.76
CA ILE A 30 4.56 11.86 12.27
C ILE A 30 5.94 11.93 11.62
N HIS A 31 6.86 11.12 12.13
CA HIS A 31 8.21 11.00 11.60
C HIS A 31 8.65 9.54 11.61
N PHE A 32 8.34 8.80 10.54
CA PHE A 32 8.84 7.44 10.40
C PHE A 32 10.35 7.42 10.19
N THR A 33 11.02 6.52 10.91
CA THR A 33 12.36 6.07 10.56
C THR A 33 12.27 5.11 9.36
N LEU A 34 13.41 4.82 8.73
CA LEU A 34 13.48 3.80 7.69
C LEU A 34 12.94 2.44 8.19
N GLN A 35 13.30 2.05 9.41
CA GLN A 35 12.86 0.78 9.99
C GLN A 35 11.35 0.77 10.27
N ASP A 36 10.77 1.89 10.71
CA ASP A 36 9.32 2.00 10.86
C ASP A 36 8.61 1.78 9.52
N LYS A 37 9.12 2.42 8.45
CA LYS A 37 8.56 2.25 7.10
C LYS A 37 8.61 0.79 6.63
N LEU A 38 9.73 0.10 6.82
CA LEU A 38 9.87 -1.32 6.45
C LEU A 38 8.96 -2.23 7.29
N ARG A 39 8.75 -1.90 8.57
CA ARG A 39 7.82 -2.64 9.43
C ARG A 39 6.37 -2.44 8.99
N ILE A 40 5.98 -1.21 8.70
CA ILE A 40 4.63 -0.87 8.21
C ILE A 40 4.38 -1.52 6.84
N LEU A 41 5.36 -1.50 5.93
CA LEU A 41 5.29 -2.20 4.64
C LEU A 41 4.88 -3.68 4.81
N LYS A 42 5.58 -4.40 5.70
CA LYS A 42 5.26 -5.82 5.99
C LYS A 42 3.87 -6.00 6.62
N LEU A 43 3.45 -5.07 7.47
CA LEU A 43 2.12 -5.11 8.08
C LEU A 43 1.03 -4.93 7.02
N LEU A 44 1.17 -3.94 6.15
CA LEU A 44 0.21 -3.67 5.07
C LEU A 44 0.13 -4.83 4.07
N ASP A 45 1.27 -5.43 3.72
CA ASP A 45 1.31 -6.63 2.90
C ASP A 45 0.61 -7.81 3.60
N SER A 46 0.94 -8.09 4.86
CA SER A 46 0.29 -9.17 5.63
C SER A 46 -1.22 -8.98 5.82
N PHE A 47 -1.68 -7.73 5.78
CA PHE A 47 -3.10 -7.37 5.83
C PHE A 47 -3.82 -7.64 4.51
N GLY A 48 -3.11 -7.76 3.39
CA GLY A 48 -3.66 -7.97 2.06
C GLY A 48 -3.90 -6.67 1.28
N VAL A 49 -3.14 -5.61 1.58
CA VAL A 49 -3.15 -4.41 0.73
C VAL A 49 -2.51 -4.74 -0.61
N HIS A 50 -3.16 -4.35 -1.71
CA HIS A 50 -2.72 -4.72 -3.05
C HIS A 50 -1.67 -3.74 -3.58
N TYR A 51 -1.77 -2.47 -3.19
CA TYR A 51 -0.86 -1.40 -3.60
C TYR A 51 -0.53 -0.51 -2.41
N ILE A 52 0.75 -0.25 -2.19
CA ILE A 52 1.24 0.58 -1.09
C ILE A 52 2.04 1.76 -1.65
N GLU A 53 1.64 2.98 -1.34
CA GLU A 53 2.36 4.19 -1.73
C GLU A 53 3.51 4.50 -0.75
N GLY A 54 4.74 4.20 -1.16
CA GLY A 54 5.92 4.20 -0.28
C GLY A 54 6.52 5.57 0.07
N GLY A 55 6.13 6.64 -0.63
CA GLY A 55 6.73 7.97 -0.52
C GLY A 55 7.13 8.55 -1.88
N TRP A 56 7.94 9.61 -1.87
CA TRP A 56 8.41 10.28 -3.09
C TRP A 56 9.95 10.24 -3.20
N PRO A 57 10.51 9.22 -3.86
CA PRO A 57 11.95 9.15 -4.13
C PRO A 57 12.33 10.35 -5.03
N GLY A 58 13.40 11.05 -4.65
CA GLY A 58 13.83 12.31 -5.28
C GLY A 58 13.42 13.60 -4.55
N ALA A 59 12.40 13.56 -3.67
CA ALA A 59 12.05 14.70 -2.81
C ALA A 59 12.49 14.49 -1.36
N ASN A 60 12.49 13.25 -0.88
CA ASN A 60 12.87 12.88 0.48
C ASN A 60 13.95 11.78 0.48
N PRO A 61 15.16 12.04 1.01
CA PRO A 61 16.22 11.05 1.10
C PRO A 61 15.84 9.77 1.87
N LYS A 62 14.92 9.85 2.85
CA LYS A 62 14.44 8.66 3.56
C LYS A 62 13.55 7.77 2.69
N ASP A 63 12.80 8.38 1.77
CA ASP A 63 11.94 7.63 0.86
C ASP A 63 12.80 6.91 -0.17
N GLU A 64 13.85 7.56 -0.68
CA GLU A 64 14.86 6.91 -1.52
C GLU A 64 15.45 5.69 -0.81
N ALA A 65 15.93 5.85 0.43
CA ALA A 65 16.47 4.74 1.21
C ALA A 65 15.43 3.62 1.43
N PHE A 66 14.17 3.99 1.69
CA PHE A 66 13.08 3.03 1.80
C PHE A 66 12.88 2.23 0.52
N PHE A 67 12.84 2.86 -0.65
CA PHE A 67 12.68 2.16 -1.92
C PHE A 67 13.87 1.27 -2.26
N GLN A 68 15.09 1.63 -1.86
CA GLN A 68 16.25 0.74 -2.04
C GLN A 68 16.16 -0.50 -1.15
N GLU A 69 15.83 -0.33 0.13
CA GLU A 69 15.72 -1.45 1.07
C GLU A 69 14.50 -2.34 0.81
N ALA A 70 13.36 -1.75 0.43
CA ALA A 70 12.11 -2.47 0.17
C ALA A 70 12.28 -3.55 -0.92
N LYS A 71 13.19 -3.37 -1.88
CA LYS A 71 13.52 -4.38 -2.91
C LYS A 71 14.08 -5.67 -2.34
N ASN A 72 14.71 -5.59 -1.16
CA ASN A 72 15.33 -6.72 -0.49
C ASN A 72 14.41 -7.35 0.57
N VAL A 73 13.24 -6.75 0.80
CA VAL A 73 12.25 -7.27 1.74
C VAL A 73 11.48 -8.41 1.09
N LYS A 74 11.43 -9.55 1.78
CA LYS A 74 10.46 -10.60 1.48
C LYS A 74 9.11 -10.20 2.05
N LEU A 75 8.15 -10.00 1.15
CA LEU A 75 6.72 -9.85 1.41
C LEU A 75 6.08 -11.24 1.29
#